data_AF-A0A661TP59-F1
#
_entry.id   AF-A0A661TP59-F1
#
_cell.length_a   1.000
_cell.length_b   1.000
_cell.length_c   1.000
_cell.angle_alpha   90.00
_cell.angle_beta   90.00
_cell.angle_gamma   90.00
#
_symmetry.space_group_name_H-M   'P 1'
#
loop_
_entity.id
_entity.type
_entity.pdbx_description
1 polymer ?
#
loop_
_entity_poly.entity_id
_entity_poly.type
_entity_poly.pdbx_seq_one_letter_code
_entity_poly.pdbx_strand_id
1 'polypeptide(L)' 'MGIFSQEEINSMEEVLNAFKHLTSEEMTQRSHKEEAWTKPKDKEIISYEYVKDLTCV' A
#
# COMPACT_ATOMS: atom_id res chain seq x y z
N MET A 1 27.90 1.40 11.60
CA MET A 1 26.77 0.45 11.51
C MET A 1 25.52 1.27 11.32
N GLY A 2 24.81 1.07 10.21
CA GLY A 2 23.51 1.72 9.99
C GLY A 2 22.44 1.14 10.91
N ILE A 3 21.42 1.93 11.21
CA ILE A 3 20.27 1.52 12.03
C ILE A 3 19.45 0.43 11.31
N PHE A 4 19.50 0.42 9.98
CA PHE A 4 18.77 -0.51 9.13
C PHE A 4 19.72 -1.45 8.38
N SER A 5 19.24 -2.65 8.13
CA SER A 5 19.80 -3.60 7.18
C SER A 5 19.60 -3.11 5.73
N GLN A 6 20.37 -3.68 4.80
CA GLN A 6 20.20 -3.36 3.37
C GLN A 6 18.83 -3.79 2.85
N GLU A 7 18.27 -4.88 3.36
CA GLU A 7 16.94 -5.37 2.97
C GLU A 7 15.83 -4.40 3.38
N GLU A 8 15.92 -3.84 4.59
CA GLU A 8 15.00 -2.79 5.05
C GLU A 8 15.12 -1.52 4.21
N ILE A 9 16.34 -1.12 3.84
CA ILE A 9 16.57 0.04 2.96
C ILE A 9 15.95 -0.21 1.58
N ASN A 10 16.17 -1.38 0.99
CA ASN A 10 15.61 -1.73 -0.31
C ASN A 10 14.07 -1.70 -0.27
N SER A 11 13.47 -2.22 0.79
CA SER A 11 12.01 -2.19 0.98
C SER A 11 11.46 -0.76 1.04
N MET A 12 12.16 0.14 1.75
CA MET A 12 11.80 1.56 1.78
C MET A 12 11.94 2.25 0.41
N GLU A 13 12.98 1.91 -0.35
CA GLU A 13 13.20 2.43 -1.70
C GLU A 13 12.13 1.95 -2.68
N GLU A 14 11.70 0.70 -2.60
CA GLU A 14 10.59 0.16 -3.41
C GLU A 14 9.30 0.94 -3.17
N VAL A 15 8.91 1.12 -1.90
CA VAL A 15 7.74 1.91 -1.52
C VAL A 15 7.88 3.36 -2.00
N LEU A 16 9.03 3.98 -1.77
CA LEU A 16 9.28 5.35 -2.22
C LEU A 16 9.14 5.47 -3.74
N ASN A 17 9.76 4.57 -4.51
CA ASN A 17 9.72 4.62 -5.96
C ASN A 17 8.32 4.40 -6.53
N ALA A 18 7.51 3.55 -5.91
CA ALA A 18 6.13 3.30 -6.30
C ALA A 18 5.24 4.55 -6.08
N PHE A 19 5.39 5.23 -4.94
CA PHE A 19 4.43 6.27 -4.52
C PHE A 19 4.91 7.71 -4.70
N LYS A 20 6.21 7.97 -4.90
CA LYS A 20 6.78 9.35 -4.98
C LYS A 20 6.17 10.24 -6.07
N HIS A 21 5.55 9.63 -7.08
CA HIS A 21 4.93 10.34 -8.20
C HIS A 21 3.45 10.68 -7.97
N LEU A 22 2.86 10.19 -6.88
CA LEU A 22 1.44 10.35 -6.58
C LEU A 22 1.27 11.40 -5.48
N THR A 23 0.25 12.23 -5.66
CA THR A 23 -0.27 13.08 -4.60
C THR A 23 -1.06 12.26 -3.57
N SER A 24 -1.24 12.80 -2.37
CA SER A 24 -2.07 12.17 -1.34
C SER A 24 -3.51 11.93 -1.81
N GLU A 25 -4.06 12.88 -2.57
CA GLU A 25 -5.40 12.75 -3.15
C GLU A 25 -5.48 11.57 -4.13
N GLU A 26 -4.52 11.45 -5.05
CA GLU A 26 -4.47 10.34 -6.00
C GLU A 26 -4.31 8.99 -5.30
N MET A 27 -3.48 8.91 -4.24
CA MET A 27 -3.34 7.70 -3.44
C MET A 27 -4.67 7.30 -2.79
N THR A 28 -5.40 8.25 -2.19
CA THR A 28 -6.72 7.99 -1.60
C THR A 28 -7.74 7.52 -2.65
N GLN A 29 -7.76 8.16 -3.82
CA GLN A 29 -8.69 7.76 -4.89
C GLN A 29 -8.36 6.37 -5.46
N ARG A 30 -7.08 5.96 -5.44
CA ARG A 30 -6.66 4.62 -5.82
C ARG A 30 -7.03 3.59 -4.76
N SER A 31 -6.73 3.85 -3.48
CA SER A 31 -7.03 2.90 -2.40
C SER A 31 -8.53 2.61 -2.28
N HIS A 32 -9.41 3.58 -2.55
CA HIS A 32 -10.85 3.37 -2.53
C HIS A 32 -11.39 2.52 -3.70
N LYS A 33 -10.55 2.13 -4.66
CA LYS A 33 -10.91 1.21 -5.74
C LYS A 33 -10.44 -0.21 -5.49
N GLU A 34 -9.61 -0.43 -4.47
CA GLU A 34 -9.08 -1.75 -4.14
C GLU A 34 -10.19 -2.65 -3.58
N GLU A 35 -10.07 -3.95 -3.83
CA GLU A 35 -11.03 -4.93 -3.31
C GLU A 35 -11.11 -4.90 -1.79
N ALA A 36 -9.96 -4.65 -1.15
CA ALA A 36 -9.84 -4.48 0.29
C ALA A 36 -10.74 -3.35 0.83
N TRP A 37 -10.96 -2.29 0.05
CA TRP A 37 -11.84 -1.19 0.40
C TRP A 37 -13.30 -1.44 0.00
N THR A 38 -13.52 -2.04 -1.17
CA THR A 38 -14.86 -2.14 -1.78
C THR A 38 -15.69 -3.33 -1.30
N LYS A 39 -15.05 -4.41 -0.82
CA LYS A 39 -15.73 -5.63 -0.36
C LYS A 39 -16.27 -5.57 1.08
N PRO A 40 -15.58 -4.96 2.07
CA PRO A 40 -16.11 -4.88 3.44
C PRO A 40 -17.38 -4.03 3.51
N LYS A 41 -18.27 -4.35 4.45
CA LYS A 41 -19.45 -3.51 4.72
C LYS A 41 -19.02 -2.24 5.44
N ASP A 42 -19.93 -1.27 5.43
CA ASP A 42 -19.74 0.00 6.12
C ASP A 42 -19.38 -0.23 7.61
N LYS A 43 -18.22 0.30 8.03
CA LYS A 43 -17.61 0.15 9.37
C LYS A 43 -17.04 -1.24 9.69
N GLU A 44 -16.86 -2.13 8.72
CA GLU A 44 -16.07 -3.34 8.90
C GLU A 44 -14.57 -3.05 8.77
N ILE A 45 -13.76 -3.83 9.50
CA ILE A 45 -12.31 -3.77 9.37
C ILE A 45 -11.92 -4.33 8.01
N ILE A 46 -11.07 -3.61 7.28
CA ILE A 46 -10.48 -4.10 6.03
C ILE A 46 -9.73 -5.38 6.34
N SER A 47 -10.15 -6.47 5.71
CA SER A 47 -9.54 -7.78 5.93
C SER A 47 -8.19 -7.87 5.24
N TYR A 48 -7.19 -8.36 5.96
CA TYR A 48 -5.86 -8.65 5.39
C TYR A 48 -5.89 -9.79 4.36
N GLU A 49 -7.01 -10.50 4.21
CA GLU A 49 -7.16 -11.54 3.19
C GLU A 49 -7.05 -10.98 1.76
N TYR A 50 -7.40 -9.71 1.56
CA TYR A 50 -7.32 -9.00 0.28
C TYR A 50 -5.90 -8.51 -0.06
N VAL A 51 -4.92 -8.70 0.84
CA VAL A 51 -3.51 -8.33 0.59
C VAL A 51 -2.92 -9.14 -0.55
N LYS A 52 -3.45 -10.35 -0.83
CA LYS A 52 -3.00 -11.17 -1.97
C LYS A 52 -3.43 -10.62 -3.33
N ASP A 53 -4.48 -9.80 -3.34
CA ASP A 53 -5.02 -9.17 -4.55
C ASP A 53 -4.47 -7.75 -4.77
N LEU A 54 -3.64 -7.26 -3.83
CA LEU A 54 -2.77 -6.11 -4.05
C LEU A 54 -1.73 -6.52 -5.11
N THR A 55 -2.10 -6.31 -6.37
CA THR A 55 -1.14 -6.24 -7.45
C THR A 55 -0.33 -4.97 -7.23
N CYS A 56 0.76 -5.10 -6.47
CA CYS A 56 1.81 -4.10 -6.50
C CYS A 56 2.18 -3.84 -7.97
N VAL A 57 2.14 -2.56 -8.34
CA VAL A 57 2.60 -2.04 -9.63
C VAL A 57 4.06 -2.40 -9.86
#